data_AF-A0AAV9E272-F1
#
_entry.id   AF-A0AAV9E272-F1
#
_cell.length_a   1.000
_cell.length_b   1.000
_cell.length_c   1.000
_cell.angle_alpha   90.00
_cell.angle_beta   90.00
_cell.angle_gamma   90.00
#
_symmetry.space_group_name_H-M   'P 1'
#
loop_
_entity.id
_entity.type
_entity.pdbx_description
1 polymer ?
#
loop_
_entity_poly.entity_id
_entity_poly.type
_entity_poly.pdbx_seq_one_letter_code
_entity_poly.pdbx_strand_id
1 'polypeptide(L)'
;MATHLKLSSSFLLLLLLSQKGWSARTDRCGPADIVVKQTKTGKVVEGQAEYAVTVSNRCGWCAQSMVLVKCFGLNTVKAVDPRVLRPVDGVNCVVNDGRPITRGSPVVFKYAWMTPSDFKVVKSMLKC
;
A
#
# COMPACT_ATOMS: atom_id res chain seq x y z
N MET A 1 2.62 47.84 48.60
CA MET A 1 1.42 47.92 47.72
C MET A 1 1.54 46.79 46.72
N ALA A 2 0.94 45.63 46.99
CA ALA A 2 1.01 44.47 46.11
C ALA A 2 -0.20 44.49 45.18
N THR A 3 0.03 44.70 43.89
CA THR A 3 -1.00 44.69 42.86
C THR A 3 -1.32 43.24 42.49
N HIS A 4 -2.47 42.76 42.94
CA HIS A 4 -3.00 41.46 42.54
C HIS A 4 -3.43 41.50 41.06
N LEU A 5 -2.64 40.86 40.20
CA LEU A 5 -3.00 40.63 38.80
C LEU A 5 -4.08 39.54 38.76
N LYS A 6 -5.36 39.94 38.65
CA LYS A 6 -6.47 38.99 38.42
C LYS A 6 -6.39 38.47 36.98
N LEU A 7 -5.71 37.35 36.77
CA LEU A 7 -5.87 36.58 35.54
C LEU A 7 -7.32 36.08 35.50
N SER A 8 -8.13 36.62 34.59
CA SER A 8 -9.52 36.21 34.42
C SER A 8 -9.57 34.78 33.86
N SER A 9 -10.38 33.93 34.50
CA SER A 9 -10.56 32.50 34.18
C SER A 9 -10.83 32.20 32.70
N SER A 10 -11.40 33.15 31.95
CA SER A 10 -11.62 33.04 30.50
C SER A 10 -10.34 32.86 29.68
N PHE A 11 -9.19 33.39 30.12
CA PHE A 11 -7.95 33.27 29.35
C PHE A 11 -7.36 31.85 29.39
N LEU A 12 -7.63 31.08 30.44
CA LEU A 12 -7.20 29.68 30.55
C LEU A 12 -8.03 28.74 29.65
N LEU A 13 -9.31 29.04 29.40
CA LEU A 13 -10.17 28.18 28.58
C LEU A 13 -9.83 28.25 27.08
N LEU A 14 -9.33 29.38 26.58
CA LEU A 14 -8.94 29.55 25.17
C LEU A 14 -7.64 28.80 24.80
N LEU A 15 -6.79 28.48 25.77
CA LEU A 15 -5.57 27.71 25.56
C LEU A 15 -5.85 26.20 25.35
N LEU A 16 -6.98 25.68 25.84
CA LEU A 16 -7.35 24.26 25.72
C LEU A 16 -7.98 23.90 24.36
N LEU A 17 -8.47 24.88 23.60
CA LEU A 17 -9.07 24.65 22.27
C LEU A 17 -8.06 24.68 21.11
N SER A 18 -6.80 25.03 21.40
CA SER A 18 -5.74 25.13 20.39
C SER A 18 -4.90 23.85 20.23
N GLN A 19 -5.30 22.72 20.84
CA GLN A 19 -4.74 21.41 20.48
C GLN A 19 -5.30 20.93 19.13
N LYS A 20 -5.11 21.74 18.08
CA LYS A 20 -5.06 21.22 16.72
C LYS A 20 -3.85 20.31 16.68
N GLY A 21 -4.08 19.02 16.92
CA GLY A 21 -3.09 17.98 16.74
C GLY A 21 -2.55 18.06 15.32
N TRP A 22 -1.41 18.73 15.15
CA TRP A 22 -0.63 18.66 13.94
C TRP A 22 -0.09 17.24 13.87
N SER A 23 -0.88 16.33 13.29
CA SER A 23 -0.33 15.06 12.80
C SER A 23 0.62 15.44 11.68
N ALA A 24 1.88 15.69 12.06
CA ALA A 24 2.99 15.63 11.15
C ALA A 24 2.99 14.17 10.71
N ARG A 25 2.36 13.91 9.56
CA ARG A 25 2.58 12.68 8.82
C ARG A 25 4.05 12.75 8.42
N THR A 26 4.90 12.33 9.35
CA THR A 26 6.34 12.28 9.14
C THR A 26 6.55 11.49 7.86
N ASP A 27 7.39 12.04 7.00
CA ASP A 27 7.95 11.48 5.78
C ASP A 27 8.52 10.07 5.99
N ARG A 28 7.67 9.10 6.29
CA ARG A 28 8.01 7.72 6.55
C ARG A 28 7.17 6.90 5.61
N CYS A 29 7.83 6.39 4.60
CA CYS A 29 7.23 5.50 3.65
C CYS A 29 6.69 4.24 4.35
N GLY A 30 5.69 3.60 3.76
CA GLY A 30 5.12 2.37 4.29
C GLY A 30 4.25 1.64 3.29
N PRO A 31 3.42 0.69 3.76
CA PRO A 31 2.55 -0.11 2.89
C PRO A 31 1.61 0.73 2.01
N ALA A 32 1.18 1.90 2.50
CA ALA A 32 0.31 2.81 1.75
C ALA A 32 0.99 3.43 0.51
N ASP A 33 2.33 3.43 0.46
CA ASP A 33 3.07 3.89 -0.72
C ASP A 33 3.22 2.80 -1.77
N ILE A 34 2.92 1.54 -1.43
CA ILE A 34 2.74 0.49 -2.43
C ILE A 34 1.36 0.64 -3.05
N VAL A 35 1.33 0.88 -4.35
CA VAL A 35 0.10 1.04 -5.11
C VAL A 35 -0.02 -0.05 -6.15
N VAL A 36 -1.10 -0.81 -6.02
CA VAL A 36 -1.51 -1.82 -7.01
C VAL A 36 -2.56 -1.19 -7.91
N LYS A 37 -2.31 -1.21 -9.23
CA LYS A 37 -3.29 -0.84 -10.25
C LYS A 37 -3.58 -2.04 -11.12
N GLN A 38 -4.83 -2.18 -11.53
CA GLN A 38 -5.28 -3.24 -12.41
C GLN A 38 -6.08 -2.69 -13.58
N THR A 39 -5.94 -3.31 -14.74
CA THR A 39 -6.69 -2.91 -15.94
C THR A 39 -7.09 -4.15 -16.73
N LYS A 40 -8.36 -4.23 -17.12
CA LYS A 40 -8.85 -5.27 -18.04
C LYS A 40 -8.22 -5.03 -19.41
N THR A 41 -7.56 -6.03 -19.98
CA THR A 41 -6.78 -5.88 -21.23
C THR A 41 -7.63 -5.99 -22.50
N GLY A 42 -8.86 -6.49 -22.38
CA GLY A 42 -9.71 -6.87 -23.51
C GLY A 42 -9.43 -8.27 -24.06
N LYS A 43 -8.30 -8.88 -23.71
CA LYS A 43 -7.98 -10.26 -24.10
C LYS A 43 -8.76 -11.27 -23.26
N VAL A 44 -9.14 -12.38 -23.89
CA VAL A 44 -9.71 -13.57 -23.23
C VAL A 44 -8.72 -14.72 -23.35
N VAL A 45 -8.49 -15.44 -22.25
CA VAL A 45 -7.63 -16.63 -22.18
C VAL A 45 -8.46 -17.74 -21.56
N GLU A 46 -8.68 -18.83 -22.32
CA GLU A 46 -9.49 -19.96 -21.87
C GLU A 46 -10.87 -19.55 -21.30
N GLY A 47 -11.54 -18.61 -21.97
CA GLY A 47 -12.85 -18.09 -21.57
C GLY A 47 -12.82 -17.07 -20.42
N GLN A 48 -11.66 -16.82 -19.80
CA GLN A 48 -11.50 -15.86 -18.70
C GLN A 48 -10.94 -14.52 -19.18
N ALA A 49 -11.34 -13.42 -18.57
CA ALA A 49 -10.80 -12.10 -18.89
C ALA A 49 -9.35 -11.95 -18.40
N GLU A 50 -8.46 -11.42 -19.25
CA GLU A 50 -7.09 -11.10 -18.86
C GLU A 50 -7.00 -9.70 -18.25
N TYR A 51 -6.35 -9.60 -17.09
CA TYR A 51 -6.06 -8.37 -16.37
C TYR A 51 -4.55 -8.15 -16.30
N ALA A 52 -4.12 -6.90 -16.51
CA ALA A 52 -2.76 -6.45 -16.27
C ALA A 52 -2.68 -5.77 -14.91
N VAL A 53 -1.68 -6.13 -14.11
CA VAL A 53 -1.42 -5.61 -12.77
C VAL A 53 -0.08 -4.88 -12.76
N THR A 54 -0.07 -3.69 -12.16
CA THR A 54 1.14 -2.91 -11.90
C THR A 54 1.24 -2.63 -10.41
N VAL A 55 2.28 -3.15 -9.76
CA VAL A 55 2.63 -2.87 -8.36
C VAL A 55 3.77 -1.87 -8.34
N SER A 56 3.52 -0.69 -7.79
CA SER A 56 4.46 0.44 -7.81
C SER A 56 4.74 0.94 -6.40
N ASN A 57 5.96 1.43 -6.16
CA ASN A 57 6.33 2.12 -4.91
C ASN A 57 6.37 3.63 -5.15
N ARG A 58 5.55 4.39 -4.42
CA ARG A 58 5.50 5.86 -4.46
C ARG A 58 6.48 6.53 -3.50
N CYS A 59 7.12 5.76 -2.61
CA CYS A 59 8.13 6.27 -1.70
C CYS A 59 9.27 6.96 -2.47
N GLY A 60 9.60 8.19 -2.09
CA GLY A 60 10.55 9.02 -2.82
C GLY A 60 12.00 8.56 -2.76
N TRP A 61 12.41 7.92 -1.66
CA TRP A 61 13.83 7.73 -1.31
C TRP A 61 14.19 6.33 -0.76
N CYS A 62 13.22 5.44 -0.54
CA CYS A 62 13.51 4.05 -0.12
C CYS A 62 12.80 3.03 -0.98
N ALA A 63 13.49 1.90 -1.20
CA ALA A 63 12.85 0.72 -1.73
C ALA A 63 11.98 0.07 -0.64
N GLN A 64 11.02 -0.74 -1.07
CA GLN A 64 10.20 -1.52 -0.16
C GLN A 64 10.20 -2.99 -0.59
N SER A 65 10.62 -3.87 0.31
CA SER A 65 10.74 -5.32 0.13
C SER A 65 9.62 -6.05 0.87
N MET A 66 9.54 -7.38 0.71
CA MET A 66 8.55 -8.23 1.41
C MET A 66 7.12 -7.67 1.28
N VAL A 67 6.78 -7.21 0.08
CA VAL A 67 5.45 -6.68 -0.24
C VAL A 67 4.48 -7.86 -0.32
N LEU A 68 3.54 -7.90 0.61
CA LEU A 68 2.49 -8.90 0.67
C LEU A 68 1.17 -8.28 0.22
N VAL A 69 0.45 -9.00 -0.65
CA VAL A 69 -0.89 -8.65 -1.13
C VAL A 69 -1.86 -9.79 -0.87
N LYS A 70 -3.15 -9.47 -0.70
CA LYS A 70 -4.21 -10.49 -0.68
C LYS A 70 -4.32 -11.17 -2.05
N CYS A 71 -4.32 -12.50 -2.07
CA CYS A 71 -4.54 -13.28 -3.28
C CYS A 71 -5.39 -14.53 -3.03
N PHE A 72 -6.14 -14.54 -1.91
CA PHE A 72 -7.08 -15.61 -1.58
C PHE A 72 -8.02 -15.92 -2.75
N GLY A 73 -8.16 -17.21 -3.07
CA GLY A 73 -9.07 -17.68 -4.11
C GLY A 73 -8.66 -17.31 -5.54
N LEU A 74 -7.47 -16.73 -5.76
CA LEU A 74 -6.96 -16.52 -7.11
C LEU A 74 -6.65 -17.88 -7.74
N ASN A 75 -7.48 -18.28 -8.70
CA ASN A 75 -7.30 -19.54 -9.43
C ASN A 75 -7.10 -19.27 -10.92
N THR A 76 -6.08 -18.48 -11.26
CA THR A 76 -5.92 -18.02 -12.64
C THR A 76 -5.68 -19.16 -13.64
N VAL A 77 -6.37 -19.12 -14.77
CA VAL A 77 -6.15 -20.05 -15.90
C VAL A 77 -4.87 -19.73 -16.68
N LYS A 78 -4.35 -18.51 -16.51
CA LYS A 78 -3.07 -18.09 -17.09
C LYS A 78 -2.01 -18.11 -16.00
N ALA A 79 -1.06 -19.04 -16.10
CA ALA A 79 0.06 -19.12 -15.17
C ALA A 79 0.77 -17.76 -15.01
N VAL A 80 0.94 -17.32 -13.76
CA VAL A 80 1.75 -16.16 -13.39
C VAL A 80 3.13 -16.68 -12.97
N ASP A 81 4.20 -16.02 -13.40
CA ASP A 81 5.55 -16.37 -12.97
C ASP A 81 5.63 -16.28 -11.43
N PRO A 82 5.97 -17.38 -10.72
CA PRO A 82 6.08 -17.39 -9.26
C PRO A 82 7.17 -16.47 -8.72
N ARG A 83 8.12 -16.03 -9.56
CA ARG A 83 9.10 -14.99 -9.20
C ARG A 83 8.47 -13.60 -9.11
N VAL A 84 7.32 -13.39 -9.76
CA VAL A 84 6.60 -12.11 -9.78
C VAL A 84 5.49 -12.08 -8.75
N LEU A 85 4.74 -13.17 -8.62
CA LEU A 85 3.69 -13.32 -7.61
C LEU A 85 3.55 -14.80 -7.22
N ARG A 86 3.72 -15.12 -5.95
CA ARG A 86 3.46 -16.47 -5.43
C ARG A 86 2.78 -16.45 -4.06
N PRO A 87 1.91 -17.42 -3.76
CA PRO A 87 1.37 -17.60 -2.43
C PRO A 87 2.49 -17.80 -1.39
N VAL A 88 2.31 -17.22 -0.21
CA VAL A 88 3.12 -17.51 0.98
C VAL A 88 2.33 -18.22 2.07
N ASP A 89 1.01 -18.11 2.00
CA ASP A 89 0.05 -18.83 2.81
C ASP A 89 -1.26 -18.95 2.02
N GLY A 90 -2.33 -19.45 2.63
CA GLY A 90 -3.63 -19.62 1.97
C GLY A 90 -4.34 -18.31 1.58
N VAL A 91 -3.84 -17.15 1.99
CA VAL A 91 -4.53 -15.85 1.90
C VAL A 91 -3.69 -14.77 1.21
N ASN A 92 -2.38 -14.79 1.40
CA ASN A 92 -1.45 -13.75 1.00
C ASN A 92 -0.43 -14.28 -0.03
N CYS A 93 -0.05 -13.40 -0.94
CA CYS A 93 1.01 -13.62 -1.91
C CYS A 93 2.13 -12.61 -1.69
N VAL A 94 3.37 -13.03 -1.93
CA VAL A 94 4.52 -12.15 -2.01
C VAL A 94 4.72 -11.67 -3.44
N VAL A 95 4.99 -10.38 -3.60
CA VAL A 95 5.31 -9.74 -4.88
C VAL A 95 6.82 -9.72 -5.09
N ASN A 96 7.26 -9.92 -6.33
CA ASN A 96 8.66 -9.87 -6.76
C ASN A 96 9.58 -10.79 -5.94
N ASP A 97 9.03 -11.93 -5.50
CA ASP A 97 9.73 -12.89 -4.63
C ASP A 97 10.32 -12.23 -3.36
N GLY A 98 9.68 -11.16 -2.88
CA GLY A 98 10.09 -10.41 -1.70
C GLY A 98 11.20 -9.40 -1.96
N ARG A 99 11.75 -9.32 -3.17
CA ARG A 99 12.82 -8.38 -3.53
C ARG A 99 12.31 -6.93 -3.47
N PRO A 100 13.21 -5.96 -3.20
CA PRO A 100 12.82 -4.56 -3.10
C PRO A 100 12.18 -4.03 -4.38
N ILE A 101 11.12 -3.25 -4.22
CA ILE A 101 10.49 -2.44 -5.28
C ILE A 101 10.95 -1.00 -5.07
N THR A 102 11.75 -0.49 -6.00
CA THR A 102 12.19 0.91 -6.04
C THR A 102 11.17 1.78 -6.76
N ARG A 103 11.18 3.09 -6.46
CA ARG A 103 10.41 4.05 -7.24
C ARG A 103 10.90 4.05 -8.69
N GLY A 104 9.96 4.04 -9.64
CA GLY A 104 10.27 4.01 -11.06
C GLY A 104 10.50 2.61 -11.67
N SER A 105 10.58 1.57 -10.84
CA SER A 105 10.74 0.18 -11.31
C SER A 105 9.58 -0.70 -10.81
N PRO A 106 8.36 -0.53 -11.39
CA PRO A 106 7.20 -1.29 -10.95
C PRO A 106 7.32 -2.76 -11.34
N VAL A 107 6.63 -3.60 -10.58
CA VAL A 107 6.46 -5.02 -10.88
C VAL A 107 5.17 -5.20 -11.67
N VAL A 108 5.26 -5.81 -12.84
CA VAL A 108 4.11 -5.95 -13.75
C VAL A 108 3.88 -7.42 -14.06
N PHE A 109 2.62 -7.85 -14.00
CA PHE A 109 2.22 -9.19 -14.41
C PHE A 109 0.80 -9.19 -14.98
N LYS A 110 0.43 -10.32 -15.58
CA LYS A 110 -0.92 -10.54 -16.11
C LYS A 110 -1.47 -11.85 -15.59
N TYR A 111 -2.76 -11.87 -15.29
CA TYR A 111 -3.49 -13.08 -14.95
C TYR A 111 -4.82 -13.10 -15.71
N ALA A 112 -5.40 -14.28 -15.87
CA ALA A 112 -6.73 -14.45 -16.45
C ALA A 112 -7.66 -15.10 -15.45
N TRP A 113 -8.76 -14.42 -15.12
CA TRP A 113 -9.75 -14.89 -14.14
C TRP A 113 -11.14 -14.29 -14.41
N MET A 114 -12.15 -14.78 -13.70
CA MET A 114 -13.53 -14.35 -13.89
C MET A 114 -13.76 -12.89 -13.47
N THR A 115 -13.14 -12.48 -12.35
CA THR A 115 -13.23 -11.13 -11.81
C THR A 115 -11.84 -10.60 -11.42
N PRO A 116 -11.66 -9.28 -11.32
CA PRO A 116 -10.44 -8.73 -10.76
C PRO A 116 -10.22 -9.25 -9.34
N SER A 117 -9.01 -9.70 -9.03
CA SER A 117 -8.57 -10.01 -7.66
C SER A 117 -8.38 -8.71 -6.87
N ASP A 118 -8.57 -8.72 -5.55
CA ASP A 118 -8.47 -7.50 -4.72
C ASP A 118 -7.02 -6.99 -4.62
N PHE A 119 -6.02 -7.88 -4.57
CA PHE A 119 -4.59 -7.55 -4.39
C PHE A 119 -4.31 -6.43 -3.38
N LYS A 120 -5.12 -6.37 -2.31
CA LYS A 120 -4.95 -5.38 -1.24
C LYS A 120 -3.59 -5.57 -0.57
N VAL A 121 -2.83 -4.48 -0.46
CA VAL A 121 -1.54 -4.48 0.23
C VAL A 121 -1.77 -4.74 1.73
N VAL A 122 -1.06 -5.74 2.25
CA VAL A 122 -1.13 -6.18 3.65
C VAL A 122 0.09 -5.69 4.42
N LYS A 123 1.28 -5.83 3.83
CA LYS A 123 2.55 -5.53 4.49
C LYS A 123 3.61 -5.13 3.46
N SER A 124 4.57 -4.35 3.91
CA SER A 124 5.85 -4.11 3.25
C SER A 124 6.93 -3.89 4.30
N MET A 125 8.19 -3.99 3.91
CA MET A 125 9.36 -3.67 4.74
C MET A 125 10.21 -2.62 4.05
N LEU A 126 10.45 -1.50 4.73
CA LEU A 126 11.35 -0.47 4.23
C LEU A 126 12.77 -1.01 4.07
N LYS A 127 13.40 -0.62 2.96
CA LYS A 127 14.81 -0.83 2.65
C LYS A 127 15.39 0.52 2.22
N CYS A 128 15.80 1.24 3.25
CA CYS A 128 16.79 2.30 3.24
C CYS A 128 18.06 1.66 3.84
#